data_AF-A0A8H6KEY0-F1
#
_entry.id   AF-A0A8H6KEY0-F1
#
_cell.length_a   1.000
_cell.length_b   1.000
_cell.length_c   1.000
_cell.angle_alpha   90.00
_cell.angle_beta   90.00
_cell.angle_gamma   90.00
#
_symmetry.space_group_name_H-M   'P 1'
#
loop_
_entity.id
_entity.type
_entity.pdbx_description
1 polymer ?
#
loop_
_entity_poly.entity_id
_entity_poly.type
_entity_poly.pdbx_seq_one_letter_code
_entity_poly.pdbx_strand_id
1 'polypeptide(L)'
;MSSNEAPTGEVKDNSYVSRPGQTSEPIRVQRDTEKVEDPIDAATADSDAQLERDDKDAIDKSNIIEERTRSAKPMGEYREPGDTEGLERERLE
;
A
#
# COMPACT_ATOMS: atom_id res chain seq x y z
N MET A 1 -11.18 30.69 38.26
CA MET A 1 -11.05 29.30 37.77
C MET A 1 -10.38 29.37 36.42
N SER A 2 -9.05 29.20 36.37
CA SER A 2 -8.29 29.24 35.11
C SER A 2 -8.34 27.85 34.48
N SER A 3 -9.06 27.70 33.37
CA SER A 3 -9.12 26.45 32.61
C SER A 3 -7.75 26.22 31.96
N ASN A 4 -6.91 25.45 32.63
CA ASN A 4 -5.66 24.95 32.06
C ASN A 4 -5.98 23.63 31.34
N GLU A 5 -6.65 23.74 30.20
CA GLU A 5 -6.99 22.60 29.36
C GLU A 5 -5.75 22.19 28.57
N ALA A 6 -5.29 20.96 28.78
CA ALA A 6 -4.16 20.43 28.02
C ALA A 6 -4.52 20.39 26.52
N PRO A 7 -3.59 20.73 25.61
CA PRO A 7 -3.86 20.60 24.19
C PRO A 7 -4.22 19.13 23.90
N THR A 8 -5.29 18.93 23.13
CA THR A 8 -5.89 17.61 22.87
C THR A 8 -4.96 16.63 22.14
N GLY A 9 -3.78 17.08 21.69
CA GLY A 9 -2.81 16.26 20.96
C GLY A 9 -3.20 15.97 19.52
N GLU A 10 -4.36 16.43 19.05
CA GLU A 10 -4.78 16.31 17.66
C GLU A 10 -4.03 17.33 16.78
N VAL A 11 -2.84 16.96 16.34
CA VAL A 11 -2.08 17.71 15.34
C VAL A 11 -2.44 17.15 13.97
N LYS A 12 -3.18 17.93 13.17
CA LYS A 12 -3.44 17.63 11.76
C LYS A 12 -2.52 18.49 10.91
N ASP A 13 -1.65 17.88 10.12
CA ASP A 13 -0.78 18.56 9.17
C ASP A 13 -0.94 17.94 7.78
N ASN A 14 -1.01 18.76 6.74
CA ASN A 14 -1.05 18.30 5.34
C ASN A 14 0.03 18.98 4.50
N SER A 15 1.00 19.65 5.15
CA SER A 15 2.10 20.36 4.50
C SER A 15 2.99 19.43 3.65
N TYR A 16 2.99 18.14 3.95
CA TYR A 16 3.71 17.11 3.22
C TYR A 16 2.97 16.61 1.96
N VAL A 17 1.67 16.92 1.79
CA VAL A 17 0.86 16.42 0.66
C VAL A 17 1.09 17.18 -0.62
N SER A 18 1.50 18.44 -0.52
CA SER A 18 1.83 19.27 -1.68
C SER A 18 2.84 20.32 -1.29
N ARG A 19 3.72 20.68 -2.23
CA ARG A 19 4.60 21.84 -2.04
C ARG A 19 3.75 23.12 -2.08
N PRO A 20 4.04 24.14 -1.26
CA PRO A 20 3.33 25.42 -1.33
C PRO A 20 3.37 26.00 -2.75
N GLY A 21 2.20 26.25 -3.34
CA GLY A 21 2.05 26.76 -4.71
C GLY A 21 2.01 25.69 -5.82
N GLN A 22 2.13 24.40 -5.48
CA GLN A 22 2.20 23.28 -6.43
C GLN A 22 1.15 22.21 -6.06
N THR A 23 -0.12 22.63 -5.94
CA THR A 23 -1.25 21.75 -5.57
C THR A 23 -1.78 20.89 -6.72
N SER A 24 -1.34 21.14 -7.96
CA SER A 24 -1.82 20.43 -9.15
C SER A 24 -0.93 19.27 -9.60
N GLU A 25 0.28 19.15 -9.05
CA GLU A 25 1.15 18.01 -9.35
C GLU A 25 0.78 16.81 -8.47
N PRO A 26 0.59 15.61 -9.05
CA PRO A 26 0.17 14.44 -8.29
C PRO A 26 1.34 13.88 -7.46
N ILE A 27 1.38 14.23 -6.17
CA ILE A 27 2.20 13.54 -5.17
C ILE A 27 1.38 12.40 -4.58
N ARG A 28 1.91 11.17 -4.59
CA ARG A 28 1.21 9.96 -4.13
C ARG A 28 1.23 9.80 -2.61
N VAL A 29 0.92 10.85 -1.87
CA VAL A 29 0.81 10.81 -0.41
C VAL A 29 -0.56 11.33 0.00
N GLN A 30 -1.19 10.64 0.96
CA GLN A 30 -2.56 10.94 1.39
C GLN A 30 -2.56 11.94 2.53
N ARG A 31 -3.64 12.73 2.66
CA ARG A 31 -3.84 13.68 3.77
C ARG A 31 -4.16 12.95 5.07
N ASP A 32 -3.81 13.55 6.21
CA ASP A 32 -4.12 13.03 7.56
C ASP A 32 -5.62 12.72 7.75
N THR A 33 -6.48 13.53 7.15
CA THR A 33 -7.94 13.43 7.30
C THR A 33 -8.61 12.65 6.17
N GLU A 34 -7.84 12.17 5.20
CA GLU A 34 -8.38 11.43 4.07
C GLU A 34 -8.77 10.03 4.52
N LYS A 35 -10.02 9.65 4.19
CA LYS A 35 -10.49 8.31 4.49
C LYS A 35 -9.76 7.34 3.58
N VAL A 36 -9.12 6.36 4.18
CA VAL A 36 -8.54 5.22 3.47
C VAL A 36 -9.60 4.13 3.46
N GLU A 37 -9.86 3.57 2.27
CA GLU A 37 -10.75 2.43 2.14
C GLU A 37 -10.12 1.23 2.85
N ASP A 38 -10.87 0.64 3.77
CA ASP A 38 -10.51 -0.62 4.40
C ASP A 38 -10.93 -1.76 3.46
N PRO A 39 -10.01 -2.59 2.94
CA PRO A 39 -10.37 -3.73 2.11
C PRO A 39 -11.16 -4.80 2.88
N ILE A 40 -11.21 -4.72 4.22
CA ILE A 40 -11.91 -5.66 5.08
C ILE A 40 -13.33 -5.17 5.34
N ASP A 41 -14.32 -5.99 4.97
CA ASP A 41 -15.71 -5.75 5.33
C ASP A 41 -15.97 -6.16 6.79
N ALA A 42 -16.09 -5.16 7.68
CA ALA A 42 -16.31 -5.38 9.10
C ALA A 42 -17.57 -6.21 9.44
N ALA A 43 -18.57 -6.27 8.56
CA ALA A 43 -19.77 -7.07 8.79
C ALA A 43 -19.54 -8.58 8.61
N THR A 44 -18.53 -8.95 7.82
CA THR A 44 -18.25 -10.35 7.47
C THR A 44 -16.89 -10.83 7.95
N ALA A 45 -15.99 -9.91 8.31
CA ALA A 45 -14.64 -10.21 8.77
C ALA A 45 -14.61 -11.09 10.03
N ASP A 46 -15.50 -10.83 10.99
CA ASP A 46 -15.62 -11.59 12.24
C ASP A 46 -16.80 -12.57 12.18
N SER A 47 -16.79 -13.45 11.17
CA SER A 47 -17.84 -14.46 10.97
C SER A 47 -17.27 -15.88 10.95
N ASP A 48 -18.06 -16.84 11.41
CA ASP A 48 -17.70 -18.27 11.37
C ASP A 48 -17.37 -18.74 9.93
N ALA A 49 -18.01 -18.13 8.93
CA ALA A 49 -17.76 -18.42 7.52
C ALA A 49 -16.40 -17.91 7.00
N GLN A 50 -15.79 -16.90 7.64
CA GLN A 50 -14.39 -16.55 7.40
C GLN A 50 -13.48 -17.59 8.02
N LEU A 51 -13.69 -17.93 9.29
CA LEU A 51 -12.86 -18.92 10.00
C LEU A 51 -12.81 -20.27 9.27
N GLU A 52 -13.95 -20.78 8.78
CA GLU A 52 -13.98 -22.05 8.04
C GLU A 52 -13.20 -21.98 6.71
N ARG A 53 -13.18 -20.83 6.04
CA ARG A 53 -12.38 -20.64 4.82
C ARG A 53 -10.90 -20.55 5.15
N ASP A 54 -10.55 -19.78 6.16
CA ASP A 54 -9.17 -19.64 6.63
C ASP A 54 -8.60 -21.01 7.04
N ASP A 55 -9.38 -21.83 7.75
CA ASP A 55 -8.97 -23.18 8.14
C ASP A 55 -8.71 -24.08 6.92
N LYS A 56 -9.53 -23.96 5.86
CA LYS A 56 -9.34 -24.72 4.61
C LYS A 56 -8.11 -24.24 3.84
N ASP A 57 -7.93 -22.93 3.73
CA ASP A 57 -6.82 -22.33 2.99
C ASP A 57 -5.47 -22.55 3.71
N ALA A 58 -5.46 -22.51 5.05
CA ALA A 58 -4.27 -22.74 5.86
C ALA A 58 -3.73 -24.17 5.73
N ILE A 59 -4.60 -25.16 5.53
CA ILE A 59 -4.19 -26.56 5.32
C ILE A 59 -3.99 -26.91 3.84
N ASP A 60 -4.36 -26.02 2.92
CA ASP A 60 -4.22 -26.27 1.49
C ASP A 60 -2.76 -26.24 1.05
N LYS A 61 -2.24 -27.44 0.79
CA LYS A 61 -0.87 -27.63 0.31
C LYS A 61 -0.67 -27.16 -1.13
N SER A 62 -1.74 -26.93 -1.90
CA SER A 62 -1.64 -26.44 -3.28
C SER A 62 -1.08 -25.01 -3.35
N ASN A 63 -1.27 -24.23 -2.29
CA ASN A 63 -0.73 -22.88 -2.14
C ASN A 63 0.74 -22.87 -1.66
N ILE A 64 1.32 -24.04 -1.39
CA ILE A 64 2.73 -24.16 -0.98
C ILE A 64 3.60 -24.30 -2.23
N ILE A 65 4.50 -23.33 -2.41
CA ILE A 65 5.61 -23.44 -3.35
C ILE A 65 6.56 -24.58 -2.95
N GLU A 66 6.84 -25.49 -3.89
CA GLU A 66 7.60 -26.72 -3.65
C GLU A 66 9.11 -26.47 -3.38
N GLU A 67 9.60 -25.27 -3.68
CA GLU A 67 11.03 -24.92 -3.57
C GLU A 67 11.31 -23.92 -2.44
N ARG A 68 12.54 -23.97 -1.91
CA ARG A 68 13.03 -23.01 -0.92
C ARG A 68 13.28 -21.65 -1.56
N THR A 69 12.49 -20.63 -1.23
CA THR A 69 12.70 -19.26 -1.73
C THR A 69 13.90 -18.55 -1.13
N ARG A 70 14.36 -18.95 0.05
CA ARG A 70 15.53 -18.33 0.68
C ARG A 70 16.80 -18.76 -0.04
N SER A 71 17.47 -17.79 -0.67
CA SER A 71 18.66 -17.97 -1.52
C SER A 71 18.41 -18.71 -2.84
N ALA A 72 17.14 -18.87 -3.26
CA ALA A 72 16.84 -19.33 -4.62
C ALA A 72 17.39 -18.32 -5.63
N LYS A 73 17.99 -18.84 -6.71
CA LYS A 73 18.31 -17.99 -7.85
C LYS A 73 16.99 -17.58 -8.51
N PRO A 74 16.83 -16.33 -8.95
CA PRO A 74 15.65 -15.94 -9.72
C PRO A 74 15.49 -16.87 -10.93
N MET A 75 14.25 -17.24 -11.25
CA MET A 75 13.95 -17.95 -12.49
C MET A 75 14.06 -16.96 -13.66
N GLY A 76 15.29 -16.72 -14.11
CA GLY A 76 15.62 -15.76 -15.16
C GLY A 76 16.93 -15.02 -14.84
N GLU A 77 17.58 -14.52 -15.89
CA GLU A 77 18.71 -13.59 -15.74
C GLU A 77 18.17 -12.18 -15.57
N TYR A 78 18.80 -11.38 -14.70
CA TYR A 78 18.55 -9.94 -14.67
C TYR A 78 19.00 -9.36 -16.01
N ARG A 79 18.04 -8.94 -16.83
CA ARG A 79 18.32 -8.23 -18.08
C ARG A 79 18.40 -6.74 -17.79
N GLU A 80 19.48 -6.10 -18.22
CA GLU A 80 19.59 -4.65 -18.18
C GLU A 80 18.51 -4.02 -19.09
N PRO A 81 17.82 -2.96 -18.63
CA PRO A 81 16.89 -2.22 -19.48
C PRO A 81 17.60 -1.73 -20.73
N GLY A 82 17.00 -1.89 -21.91
CA GLY A 82 17.56 -1.32 -23.14
C GLY A 82 17.46 0.20 -23.15
N ASP A 83 18.25 0.88 -23.98
CA ASP A 83 18.27 2.35 -24.12
C ASP A 83 16.89 3.00 -24.41
N THR A 84 15.89 2.19 -24.77
CA THR A 84 14.53 2.63 -25.10
C THR A 84 13.46 2.13 -24.12
N GLU A 85 13.85 1.35 -23.10
CA GLU A 85 12.95 0.79 -22.11
C GLU A 85 12.69 1.83 -21.01
N GLY A 86 11.42 2.21 -20.82
CA GLY A 86 11.02 3.25 -19.86
C GLY A 86 11.03 4.68 -20.40
N LEU A 87 11.42 4.90 -21.66
CA LEU A 87 11.26 6.19 -22.33
C LEU A 87 9.91 6.24 -23.07
N GLU A 88 9.11 7.27 -22.83
CA GLU A 88 7.93 7.57 -23.63
C GLU A 88 8.37 7.84 -25.08
N ARG A 89 7.88 7.05 -26.04
CA ARG A 89 8.28 7.15 -27.45
C ARG A 89 7.74 8.39 -28.16
N GLU A 90 7.04 9.27 -27.46
CA GLU A 90 6.18 10.31 -28.03
C GLU A 90 6.62 11.71 -27.58
N ARG A 91 7.85 12.09 -27.92
CA ARG A 91 8.23 13.51 -28.06
C ARG A 91 9.40 13.66 -29.03
N LEU A 92 9.21 13.16 -30.25
CA LEU A 92 10.05 13.49 -31.39
C LEU A 92 9.13 13.79 -32.59
N GLU A 93 8.43 14.92 -32.48
CA GLU A 93 8.04 15.75 -33.63
C GLU A 93 8.60 17.16 -33.41
#